data_AF-A0A7C1V7D3-F1
#
_entry.id   AF-A0A7C1V7D3-F1
#
_cell.length_a   1.000
_cell.length_b   1.000
_cell.length_c   1.000
_cell.angle_alpha   90.00
_cell.angle_beta   90.00
_cell.angle_gamma   90.00
#
_symmetry.space_group_name_H-M   'P 1'
#
loop_
_entity.id
_entity.type
_entity.pdbx_description
1 polymer ?
#
loop_
_entity_poly.entity_id
_entity_poly.type
_entity_poly.pdbx_seq_one_letter_code
_entity_poly.pdbx_strand_id
1 'polypeptide(L)'
;MSFQRKKYQNRWNILSMLFEKMEMVSNLFSEMSKNYNSLMISLFDSKGITLGEYFRPHLPLTQKLKIYEIYLELQKRIAAENRILFEFSDKFESGERFSGIIEVLKFGHLDFYLLFIVEEDPEDLGKTVSLLDKIEAAKPQMENLIMQIIQ
;
A
#
# COMPACT_ATOMS: atom_id res chain seq x y z
N MET A 1 27.60 -13.69 -30.15
CA MET A 1 26.40 -12.85 -29.88
C MET A 1 26.81 -11.39 -29.77
N SER A 2 26.16 -10.48 -30.48
CA SER A 2 26.51 -9.05 -30.49
C SER A 2 26.23 -8.38 -29.13
N PHE A 3 27.06 -7.41 -28.76
CA PHE A 3 26.98 -6.64 -27.50
C PHE A 3 25.60 -6.02 -27.26
N GLN A 4 24.97 -5.53 -28.34
CA GLN A 4 23.60 -5.00 -28.33
C GLN A 4 22.57 -6.04 -27.84
N ARG A 5 22.59 -7.28 -28.35
CA ARG A 5 21.65 -8.34 -27.92
C ARG A 5 21.79 -8.70 -26.44
N LYS A 6 23.03 -8.78 -25.92
CA LYS A 6 23.27 -9.04 -24.48
C LYS A 6 22.73 -7.91 -23.60
N LYS A 7 22.88 -6.65 -24.02
CA LYS A 7 22.34 -5.48 -23.29
C LYS A 7 20.82 -5.51 -23.21
N TYR A 8 20.13 -5.82 -24.31
CA TYR A 8 18.67 -5.93 -24.30
C TYR A 8 18.19 -7.10 -23.45
N GLN A 9 18.83 -8.27 -23.55
CA GLN A 9 18.45 -9.43 -22.74
C GLN A 9 18.58 -9.16 -21.23
N ASN A 10 19.67 -8.51 -20.81
CA ASN A 10 19.85 -8.15 -19.40
C ASN A 10 18.78 -7.17 -18.91
N ARG A 11 18.37 -6.19 -19.74
CA ARG A 11 17.28 -5.26 -19.40
C ARG A 11 15.95 -5.99 -19.25
N TRP A 12 15.65 -6.94 -20.14
CA TRP A 12 14.43 -7.75 -20.06
C TRP A 12 14.40 -8.60 -18.79
N ASN A 13 15.52 -9.25 -18.45
CA ASN A 13 15.60 -10.06 -17.23
C ASN A 13 15.41 -9.23 -15.95
N ILE A 14 15.92 -8.00 -15.91
CA ILE A 14 15.73 -7.08 -14.77
C ILE A 14 14.26 -6.67 -14.66
N LEU A 15 13.61 -6.37 -15.79
CA LEU A 15 12.20 -6.00 -15.80
C LEU A 15 11.30 -7.16 -15.37
N SER A 16 11.56 -8.39 -15.83
CA SER A 16 10.78 -9.56 -15.42
C SER A 16 10.91 -9.83 -13.92
N MET A 17 12.11 -9.74 -13.36
CA MET A 17 12.32 -9.88 -11.92
C MET A 17 11.58 -8.80 -11.11
N LEU A 18 11.54 -7.56 -11.62
CA LEU A 18 10.78 -6.49 -10.98
C LEU A 18 9.28 -6.80 -10.96
N PHE A 19 8.71 -7.25 -12.08
CA PHE A 19 7.29 -7.60 -12.15
C PHE A 19 6.92 -8.76 -11.24
N GLU A 20 7.78 -9.79 -11.17
CA GLU A 20 7.58 -10.92 -10.25
C GLU A 20 7.53 -10.46 -8.79
N LYS A 21 8.47 -9.60 -8.38
CA LYS A 21 8.47 -9.02 -7.03
C LYS A 21 7.22 -8.19 -6.76
N MET A 22 6.75 -7.41 -7.73
CA MET A 22 5.52 -6.62 -7.59
C MET A 22 4.28 -7.50 -7.42
N GLU A 23 4.21 -8.60 -8.16
CA GLU A 23 3.14 -9.59 -8.05
C GLU A 23 3.17 -10.28 -6.67
N MET A 24 4.36 -10.64 -6.17
CA MET A 24 4.52 -11.23 -4.84
C MET A 24 4.05 -10.27 -3.72
N VAL A 25 4.40 -8.98 -3.80
CA VAL A 25 3.90 -7.98 -2.83
C VAL A 25 2.37 -7.85 -2.91
N SER A 26 1.80 -7.82 -4.11
CA SER A 26 0.35 -7.73 -4.30
C SER A 26 -0.38 -8.98 -3.77
N ASN A 27 0.21 -10.17 -3.93
CA ASN A 27 -0.32 -11.42 -3.38
C ASN A 27 -0.27 -11.42 -1.85
N LEU A 28 0.84 -10.95 -1.25
CA LEU A 28 0.92 -10.74 0.19
C LEU A 28 -0.23 -9.85 0.68
N PHE A 29 -0.47 -8.71 0.03
CA PHE A 29 -1.56 -7.81 0.40
C PHE A 29 -2.94 -8.44 0.23
N SER A 30 -3.14 -9.24 -0.81
CA SER A 30 -4.37 -10.02 -1.00
C SER A 30 -4.60 -11.00 0.16
N GLU A 31 -3.56 -11.67 0.66
CA GLU A 31 -3.68 -12.55 1.82
C GLU A 31 -3.96 -11.77 3.11
N MET A 32 -3.25 -10.67 3.32
CA MET A 32 -3.41 -9.82 4.50
C MET A 32 -4.79 -9.19 4.59
N SER A 33 -5.35 -8.74 3.47
CA SER A 33 -6.66 -8.09 3.43
C SER A 33 -7.79 -8.94 3.99
N LYS A 34 -7.65 -10.28 3.94
CA LYS A 34 -8.62 -11.24 4.52
C LYS A 34 -8.73 -11.13 6.04
N ASN A 35 -7.63 -10.72 6.71
CA ASN A 35 -7.59 -10.56 8.17
C ASN A 35 -8.05 -9.18 8.62
N TYR A 36 -7.96 -8.18 7.73
CA TYR A 36 -8.18 -6.77 8.06
C TYR A 36 -9.38 -6.13 7.36
N ASN A 37 -10.19 -6.92 6.63
CA ASN A 37 -11.33 -6.44 5.85
C ASN A 37 -11.04 -5.17 5.01
N SER A 38 -9.82 -5.09 4.46
CA SER A 38 -9.30 -3.86 3.87
C SER A 38 -10.05 -3.49 2.60
N LEU A 39 -10.24 -2.18 2.38
CA LEU A 39 -10.67 -1.60 1.11
C LEU A 39 -9.48 -1.49 0.15
N MET A 40 -8.33 -1.05 0.68
CA MET A 40 -7.08 -0.95 -0.07
C MET A 40 -5.88 -1.22 0.82
N ILE A 41 -4.86 -1.84 0.24
CA ILE A 41 -3.49 -1.88 0.78
C ILE A 41 -2.57 -1.51 -0.37
N SER A 42 -1.61 -0.61 -0.17
CA SER A 42 -0.68 -0.21 -1.21
C SER A 42 0.70 0.12 -0.66
N LEU A 43 1.73 -0.32 -1.37
CA LEU A 43 3.13 0.03 -1.13
C LEU A 43 3.65 0.79 -2.33
N PHE A 44 4.19 1.98 -2.10
CA PHE A 44 4.64 2.87 -3.16
C PHE A 44 5.84 3.71 -2.72
N ASP A 45 6.66 4.12 -3.68
CA ASP A 45 7.83 4.95 -3.41
C ASP A 45 7.49 6.45 -3.32
N SER A 46 8.48 7.27 -2.98
CA SER A 46 8.39 8.74 -2.96
C SER A 46 8.03 9.41 -4.29
N LYS A 47 8.08 8.68 -5.42
CA LYS A 47 7.65 9.16 -6.74
C LYS A 47 6.22 8.71 -7.07
N GLY A 48 5.59 7.95 -6.18
CA GLY A 48 4.27 7.39 -6.38
C GLY A 48 4.25 6.14 -7.28
N ILE A 49 5.41 5.50 -7.48
CA ILE A 49 5.46 4.20 -8.18
C ILE A 49 5.00 3.13 -7.20
N THR A 50 3.86 2.52 -7.50
CA THR A 50 3.33 1.38 -6.75
C THR A 50 4.20 0.14 -6.98
N LEU A 51 4.69 -0.46 -5.89
CA LEU A 51 5.35 -1.76 -5.89
C LEU A 51 4.38 -2.91 -5.72
N GLY A 52 3.26 -2.70 -5.01
CA GLY A 52 2.20 -3.68 -4.91
C GLY A 52 0.95 -3.06 -4.36
N GLU A 53 -0.19 -3.58 -4.79
CA GLU A 53 -1.49 -3.09 -4.35
C GLU A 53 -2.52 -4.21 -4.25
N TYR A 54 -3.44 -3.99 -3.34
CA TYR A 54 -4.68 -4.74 -3.22
C TYR A 54 -5.83 -3.74 -3.18
N PHE A 55 -6.89 -4.02 -3.93
CA PHE A 55 -8.20 -3.43 -3.75
C PHE A 55 -9.20 -4.52 -3.42
N ARG A 56 -10.17 -4.20 -2.57
CA ARG A 56 -11.32 -5.08 -2.35
C ARG A 56 -11.96 -5.42 -3.71
N PRO A 57 -12.26 -6.70 -3.97
CA PRO A 57 -12.98 -7.11 -5.17
C PRO A 57 -14.29 -6.33 -5.32
N HIS A 58 -14.64 -5.99 -6.57
CA HIS A 58 -15.88 -5.29 -6.91
C HIS A 58 -16.04 -3.87 -6.33
N LEU A 59 -14.97 -3.27 -5.77
CA LEU A 59 -15.00 -1.87 -5.37
C LEU A 59 -15.29 -0.96 -6.59
N PRO A 60 -16.34 -0.11 -6.54
CA PRO A 60 -16.69 0.77 -7.65
C PRO A 60 -15.54 1.68 -8.07
N LEU A 61 -15.44 1.98 -9.37
CA LEU A 61 -14.38 2.85 -9.90
C LEU A 61 -14.40 4.23 -9.24
N THR A 62 -15.57 4.79 -8.95
CA THR A 62 -15.72 6.08 -8.27
C THR A 62 -15.08 6.07 -6.87
N GLN A 63 -15.28 5.00 -6.11
CA GLN A 63 -14.66 4.81 -4.80
C GLN A 63 -13.14 4.63 -4.93
N LYS A 64 -12.67 3.88 -5.94
CA LYS A 64 -11.23 3.76 -6.22
C LYS A 64 -10.58 5.10 -6.52
N LEU A 65 -11.21 5.94 -7.36
CA LEU A 65 -10.70 7.27 -7.70
C LEU A 65 -10.62 8.17 -6.47
N LYS A 66 -11.65 8.18 -5.62
CA LYS A 66 -11.64 8.91 -4.34
C LYS A 66 -10.49 8.46 -3.43
N ILE A 67 -10.22 7.16 -3.35
CA ILE A 67 -9.07 6.63 -2.60
C ILE A 67 -7.74 7.12 -3.20
N TYR A 68 -7.60 7.13 -4.52
CA TYR A 68 -6.39 7.61 -5.19
C TYR A 68 -6.12 9.10 -4.96
N GLU A 69 -7.16 9.92 -4.86
CA GLU A 69 -7.02 11.34 -4.50
C GLU A 69 -6.46 11.50 -3.08
N ILE A 70 -7.00 10.75 -2.13
CA ILE A 70 -6.54 10.73 -0.74
C ILE A 70 -5.10 10.25 -0.65
N TYR A 71 -4.75 9.18 -1.36
CA TYR A 71 -3.39 8.68 -1.47
C TYR A 71 -2.37 9.78 -1.81
N LEU A 72 -2.65 10.61 -2.83
CA LEU A 72 -1.75 11.68 -3.26
C LEU A 72 -1.65 12.80 -2.22
N GLU A 73 -2.74 13.10 -1.53
CA GLU A 73 -2.77 14.13 -0.49
C GLU A 73 -1.98 13.67 0.75
N LEU A 74 -2.20 12.43 1.18
CA LEU A 74 -1.55 11.84 2.34
C LEU A 74 -0.03 11.76 2.18
N GLN A 75 0.44 11.33 1.00
CA GLN A 75 1.88 11.30 0.69
C GLN A 75 2.53 12.68 0.84
N LYS A 76 1.85 13.74 0.36
CA LYS A 76 2.34 15.11 0.49
C LYS A 76 2.37 15.56 1.94
N ARG A 77 1.31 15.26 2.71
CA ARG A 77 1.20 15.65 4.13
C ARG A 77 2.26 14.97 4.97
N ILE A 78 2.41 13.64 4.87
CA ILE A 78 3.38 12.89 5.68
C ILE A 78 4.82 13.36 5.41
N ALA A 79 5.14 13.66 4.15
CA ALA A 79 6.45 14.19 3.76
C ALA A 79 6.66 15.64 4.22
N ALA A 80 5.67 16.52 4.06
CA ALA A 80 5.77 17.92 4.47
C ALA A 80 5.87 18.09 5.99
N GLU A 81 5.19 17.22 6.74
CA GLU A 81 5.17 17.26 8.21
C GLU A 81 6.28 16.40 8.84
N ASN A 82 7.12 15.75 8.02
CA ASN A 82 8.18 14.84 8.47
C ASN A 82 7.69 13.80 9.49
N ARG A 83 6.50 13.25 9.24
CA ARG A 83 5.89 12.21 10.06
C ARG A 83 6.27 10.83 9.53
N ILE A 84 6.26 9.83 10.41
CA ILE A 84 6.50 8.42 10.05
C ILE A 84 5.19 7.61 9.96
N LEU A 85 4.09 8.16 10.50
CA LEU A 85 2.77 7.57 10.56
C LEU A 85 1.73 8.70 10.53
N PHE A 86 0.64 8.48 9.83
CA PHE A 86 -0.51 9.37 9.81
C PHE A 86 -1.81 8.57 9.67
N GLU A 87 -2.73 8.79 10.60
CA GLU A 87 -4.07 8.21 10.58
C GLU A 87 -5.07 9.21 10.00
N PHE A 88 -6.09 8.71 9.31
CA PHE A 88 -7.11 9.55 8.70
C PHE A 88 -8.45 8.84 8.58
N SER A 89 -9.50 9.63 8.39
CA SER A 89 -10.85 9.17 8.08
C SER A 89 -11.45 10.06 7.00
N ASP A 90 -12.24 9.48 6.10
CA ASP A 90 -13.01 10.20 5.09
C ASP A 90 -14.30 9.41 4.78
N LYS A 91 -15.09 9.89 3.82
CA LYS A 91 -16.32 9.27 3.35
C LYS A 91 -16.39 9.25 1.83
N PHE A 92 -17.03 8.22 1.31
CA PHE A 92 -17.47 8.19 -0.08
C PHE A 92 -18.67 9.10 -0.29
N GLU A 93 -18.99 9.39 -1.56
CA GLU A 93 -20.17 10.19 -1.93
C GLU A 93 -21.48 9.53 -1.47
N SER A 94 -21.51 8.20 -1.36
CA SER A 94 -22.61 7.40 -0.79
C SER A 94 -22.84 7.67 0.70
N GLY A 95 -21.89 8.27 1.39
CA GLY A 95 -21.90 8.48 2.85
C GLY A 95 -21.22 7.37 3.65
N GLU A 96 -20.89 6.24 3.02
CA GLU A 96 -20.07 5.18 3.60
C GLU A 96 -18.72 5.75 4.04
N ARG A 97 -18.29 5.43 5.27
CA ARG A 97 -17.08 5.96 5.88
C ARG A 97 -15.95 4.95 5.82
N PHE A 98 -14.73 5.46 5.72
CA PHE A 98 -13.53 4.65 5.76
C PHE A 98 -12.44 5.38 6.52
N SER A 99 -11.56 4.60 7.13
CA SER A 99 -10.41 5.07 7.86
C SER A 99 -9.17 4.37 7.36
N GLY A 100 -8.01 4.97 7.62
CA GLY A 100 -6.76 4.40 7.16
C GLY A 100 -5.56 4.93 7.90
N ILE A 101 -4.45 4.24 7.67
CA ILE A 101 -3.13 4.62 8.14
C ILE A 101 -2.17 4.63 6.97
N ILE A 102 -1.31 5.64 6.92
CA ILE A 102 -0.15 5.68 6.04
C ILE A 102 1.11 5.70 6.89
N GLU A 103 2.02 4.79 6.60
CA GLU A 103 3.27 4.63 7.33
C GLU A 103 4.47 4.67 6.40
N VAL A 104 5.58 5.23 6.88
CA VAL A 104 6.85 5.23 6.16
C VAL A 104 7.64 3.98 6.54
N LEU A 105 8.02 3.20 5.52
CA LEU A 105 8.99 2.10 5.61
C LEU A 105 10.32 2.55 5.02
N LYS A 106 11.43 2.28 5.72
CA LYS A 106 12.77 2.73 5.31
C LYS A 106 13.61 1.56 4.88
N PHE A 107 13.79 1.41 3.58
CA PHE A 107 14.64 0.37 2.99
C PHE A 107 15.96 0.98 2.52
N GLY A 108 16.92 1.01 3.45
CA GLY A 108 18.21 1.68 3.24
C GLY A 108 18.03 3.20 3.13
N HIS A 109 18.26 3.74 1.93
CA HIS A 109 18.08 5.18 1.63
C HIS A 109 16.79 5.49 0.87
N LEU A 110 15.93 4.49 0.67
CA LEU A 110 14.66 4.64 -0.02
C LEU A 110 13.51 4.65 0.99
N ASP A 111 12.68 5.69 0.90
CA ASP A 111 11.43 5.77 1.63
C ASP A 111 10.30 5.18 0.78
N PHE A 112 9.59 4.23 1.39
CA PHE A 112 8.34 3.68 0.89
C PHE A 112 7.20 4.05 1.81
N TYR A 113 6.01 4.11 1.25
CA TYR A 113 4.79 4.43 1.97
C TYR A 113 3.88 3.21 1.90
N LEU A 114 3.49 2.71 3.07
CA LEU A 114 2.52 1.63 3.21
C LEU A 114 1.19 2.23 3.65
N LEU A 115 0.21 2.18 2.76
CA LEU A 115 -1.13 2.71 2.99
C LEU A 115 -2.11 1.55 3.22
N PHE A 116 -2.83 1.61 4.33
CA PHE A 116 -3.98 0.76 4.62
C PHE A 116 -5.25 1.61 4.67
N ILE A 117 -6.31 1.11 4.05
CA ILE A 117 -7.64 1.67 4.15
C ILE A 117 -8.60 0.56 4.50
N VAL A 118 -9.41 0.79 5.53
CA VAL A 118 -10.46 -0.11 6.00
C VAL A 118 -11.78 0.63 6.00
N GLU A 119 -12.86 -0.11 5.77
CA GLU A 119 -14.21 0.42 5.93
C GLU A 119 -14.52 0.59 7.43
N GLU A 120 -15.17 1.69 7.79
CA GLU A 120 -15.61 1.90 9.16
C GLU A 120 -16.83 1.02 9.46
N ASP A 121 -16.87 0.43 10.66
CA ASP A 121 -18.10 -0.21 11.15
C ASP A 121 -19.03 0.92 11.65
N PRO A 122 -20.17 1.16 10.99
CA PRO A 122 -21.06 2.26 11.37
C PRO A 122 -21.77 2.02 12.71
N GLU A 123 -21.82 0.78 13.19
CA GLU A 123 -22.43 0.42 14.47
C GLU A 123 -21.41 0.44 15.61
N ASP A 124 -20.13 0.21 15.32
CA ASP A 124 -19.06 0.12 16.33
C ASP A 124 -17.70 0.60 15.81
N LEU A 125 -17.46 1.91 15.91
CA LEU A 125 -16.16 2.52 15.59
C LEU A 125 -15.00 1.95 16.43
N GLY A 126 -15.29 1.40 17.63
CA GLY A 126 -14.28 0.78 18.47
C GLY A 126 -13.62 -0.43 17.82
N LYS A 127 -14.37 -1.15 16.97
CA LYS A 127 -13.80 -2.23 16.14
C LYS A 127 -12.85 -1.70 15.09
N THR A 128 -13.18 -0.58 14.44
CA THR A 128 -12.31 0.03 13.45
C THR A 128 -11.00 0.49 14.08
N VAL A 129 -11.05 1.17 15.23
CA VAL A 129 -9.83 1.58 15.96
C VAL A 129 -8.99 0.35 16.33
N SER A 130 -9.62 -0.65 16.94
CA SER A 130 -8.93 -1.90 17.32
C SER A 130 -8.32 -2.63 16.12
N LEU A 131 -8.87 -2.44 14.92
CA LEU A 131 -8.35 -3.01 13.68
C LEU A 131 -7.11 -2.26 13.20
N LEU A 132 -7.14 -0.91 13.23
CA LEU A 132 -5.99 -0.08 12.88
C LEU A 132 -4.82 -0.33 13.84
N ASP A 133 -5.08 -0.44 15.15
CA ASP A 133 -4.06 -0.79 16.15
C ASP A 133 -3.38 -2.13 15.83
N LYS A 134 -4.15 -3.12 15.36
CA LYS A 134 -3.60 -4.42 14.94
C LYS A 134 -2.74 -4.33 13.69
N ILE A 135 -3.12 -3.47 12.73
CA ILE A 135 -2.33 -3.23 11.51
C ILE A 135 -1.01 -2.58 11.90
N GLU A 136 -1.03 -1.53 12.72
CA GLU A 136 0.18 -0.86 13.20
C GLU A 136 1.09 -1.85 13.96
N ALA A 137 0.53 -2.66 14.86
CA ALA A 137 1.29 -3.67 15.60
C ALA A 137 1.91 -4.75 14.70
N ALA A 138 1.28 -5.06 13.56
CA ALA A 138 1.77 -6.04 12.60
C ALA A 138 2.86 -5.49 11.65
N LYS A 139 3.13 -4.18 11.69
CA LYS A 139 4.12 -3.51 10.82
C LYS A 139 5.49 -4.20 10.78
N PRO A 140 6.16 -4.55 11.89
CA PRO A 140 7.50 -5.13 11.82
C PRO A 140 7.52 -6.46 11.04
N GLN A 141 6.45 -7.25 11.15
CA GLN A 141 6.31 -8.49 10.40
C GLN A 141 6.08 -8.21 8.91
N MET A 142 5.23 -7.23 8.57
CA MET A 142 5.00 -6.82 7.19
C MET A 142 6.27 -6.30 6.52
N GLU A 143 6.99 -5.44 7.22
CA GLU A 143 8.25 -4.86 6.75
C GLU A 143 9.26 -5.96 6.42
N ASN A 144 9.40 -6.97 7.29
CA ASN A 144 10.26 -8.12 7.05
C ASN A 144 9.85 -8.94 5.83
N LEU A 145 8.55 -9.22 5.66
CA LEU A 145 8.04 -9.98 4.51
C LEU A 145 8.25 -9.22 3.19
N ILE A 146 7.95 -7.92 3.18
CA ILE A 146 8.17 -7.05 2.03
C ILE A 146 9.66 -7.00 1.69
N MET A 147 10.53 -6.87 2.70
CA MET A 147 11.98 -6.89 2.50
C MET A 147 12.48 -8.19 1.90
N GLN A 148 11.98 -9.34 2.34
CA GLN A 148 12.32 -10.65 1.76
C GLN A 148 11.90 -10.77 0.30
N ILE A 149 10.81 -10.12 -0.11
CA ILE A 149 10.36 -10.10 -1.51
C ILE A 149 11.23 -9.14 -2.34
N ILE A 150 11.58 -7.97 -1.79
CA ILE A 150 12.27 -6.91 -2.54
C ILE A 150 13.78 -7.16 -2.65
N GLN A 151 14.41 -7.84 -1.69
CA GLN A 151 15.82 -8.27 -1.76
C GLN A 151 16.05 -9.28 -2.89
#